data_AF-A0A9D5EXL8-F1
#
_entry.id   AF-A0A9D5EXL8-F1
#
_cell.length_a   1.000
_cell.length_b   1.000
_cell.length_c   1.000
_cell.angle_alpha   90.00
_cell.angle_beta   90.00
_cell.angle_gamma   90.00
#
_symmetry.space_group_name_H-M   'P 1'
#
loop_
_entity.id
_entity.type
_entity.pdbx_description
1 polymer ?
#
loop_
_entity_poly.entity_id
_entity_poly.type
_entity_poly.pdbx_seq_one_letter_code
_entity_poly.pdbx_strand_id
1 'polypeptide(L)' 'MCDAVKELFASGSVTVPGLRSEFGISHSVAYELMQSGKLPFAQMGRKRLIPRRSVIELLAGKLIAKEGTAHVA' A
#
# COMPACT_ATOMS: atom_id res chain seq x y z
N MET A 1 12.93 19.12 2.48
CA MET A 1 12.21 17.82 2.48
C MET A 1 10.78 18.14 2.90
N CYS A 2 9.81 18.03 1.99
CA CYS A 2 8.46 18.56 2.18
C CYS A 2 7.73 17.90 3.36
N ASP A 3 7.00 18.70 4.12
CA ASP A 3 6.32 18.37 5.37
C ASP A 3 5.33 17.19 5.21
N ALA A 4 4.60 17.17 4.09
CA ALA A 4 3.62 16.13 3.76
C ALA A 4 4.20 14.70 3.68
N VAL A 5 5.47 14.54 3.28
CA VAL A 5 6.10 13.22 3.23
C VAL A 5 6.39 12.73 4.66
N LYS A 6 6.76 13.62 5.58
CA LYS A 6 6.94 13.22 6.99
C LYS A 6 5.62 12.80 7.63
N GLU A 7 4.53 13.50 7.35
CA GLU A 7 3.22 13.15 7.88
C GLU A 7 2.74 11.77 7.41
N LEU A 8 2.99 11.41 6.15
CA LEU A 8 2.62 10.10 5.61
C LEU A 8 3.30 8.94 6.38
N PHE A 9 4.53 9.17 6.82
CA PHE A 9 5.34 8.19 7.55
C PHE A 9 5.23 8.32 9.08
N ALA A 10 4.54 9.34 9.60
CA ALA A 10 4.35 9.55 11.03
C ALA A 10 3.61 8.37 11.70
N SER A 11 2.73 7.70 10.95
CA SER A 11 2.05 6.47 11.40
C SER A 11 2.93 5.21 11.33
N GLY A 12 4.21 5.36 10.99
CA GLY A 12 5.15 4.26 10.76
C GLY A 12 5.13 3.73 9.32
N SER A 13 6.08 2.83 9.05
CA SER A 13 6.23 2.20 7.73
C SER A 13 6.47 0.71 7.84
N VAL A 14 6.10 0.00 6.78
CA VAL A 14 6.27 -1.43 6.62
C VAL A 14 7.09 -1.72 5.37
N THR A 15 7.88 -2.79 5.40
CA THR A 15 8.64 -3.24 4.23
C THR A 15 7.82 -4.21 3.38
N VAL A 16 8.21 -4.46 2.13
CA VAL A 16 7.54 -5.47 1.28
C VAL A 16 7.45 -6.85 1.96
N PRO A 17 8.49 -7.38 2.63
CA PRO A 17 8.36 -8.62 3.40
C PRO A 17 7.43 -8.49 4.61
N GLY A 18 7.40 -7.33 5.26
CA GLY A 18 6.53 -7.05 6.40
C GLY A 18 5.04 -7.03 6.02
N LEU A 19 4.69 -6.60 4.80
CA LEU A 19 3.31 -6.54 4.32
C LEU A 19 2.59 -7.89 4.40
N ARG A 20 3.30 -8.98 4.12
CA ARG A 20 2.72 -10.31 4.19
C ARG A 20 2.34 -10.69 5.62
N SER A 21 3.24 -10.42 6.56
CA SER A 21 3.06 -10.80 7.97
C SER A 21 2.06 -9.90 8.68
N GLU A 22 2.04 -8.61 8.35
CA GLU A 22 1.21 -7.61 9.05
C GLU A 22 -0.16 -7.42 8.41
N PHE A 23 -0.26 -7.53 7.09
CA PHE A 23 -1.48 -7.18 6.33
C PHE A 23 -1.99 -8.31 5.43
N GLY A 24 -1.30 -9.47 5.40
CA GLY A 24 -1.67 -10.59 4.54
C GLY A 24 -1.46 -10.34 3.04
N ILE A 25 -0.77 -9.27 2.65
CA ILE A 25 -0.56 -8.90 1.25
C ILE A 25 0.66 -9.63 0.70
N SER A 26 0.48 -10.38 -0.38
CA SER A 26 1.58 -11.08 -1.06
C SER A 26 2.55 -10.10 -1.73
N HIS A 27 3.80 -10.52 -1.90
CA HIS A 27 4.81 -9.67 -2.53
C HIS A 27 4.41 -9.28 -3.96
N SER A 28 3.88 -10.22 -4.74
CA SER A 28 3.44 -9.95 -6.13
C SER A 28 2.37 -8.86 -6.17
N VAL A 29 1.35 -8.94 -5.32
CA VAL A 29 0.30 -7.92 -5.25
C VAL A 29 0.87 -6.58 -4.78
N ALA A 30 1.78 -6.57 -3.81
CA ALA A 30 2.45 -5.36 -3.37
C ALA A 30 3.21 -4.69 -4.54
N TYR A 31 3.96 -5.46 -5.33
CA TYR A 31 4.68 -4.95 -6.49
C TYR A 31 3.74 -4.44 -7.59
N GLU A 32 2.64 -5.14 -7.87
CA GLU A 32 1.64 -4.69 -8.85
C GLU A 32 1.00 -3.36 -8.42
N LEU A 33 0.67 -3.21 -7.14
CA LEU A 33 0.08 -1.97 -6.62
C LEU A 33 1.08 -0.81 -6.64
N MET A 34 2.36 -1.09 -6.40
CA MET A 34 3.42 -0.08 -6.56
C MET A 34 3.59 0.33 -8.02
N GLN A 35 3.64 -0.62 -8.95
CA GLN A 35 3.80 -0.33 -10.38
C GLN A 35 2.58 0.42 -10.95
N SER A 36 1.39 0.09 -10.47
CA SER A 36 0.15 0.77 -10.85
C SER A 36 -0.01 2.15 -10.18
N GLY A 37 0.93 2.58 -9.33
CA GLY A 37 0.84 3.85 -8.59
C GLY A 37 -0.22 3.89 -7.49
N LYS A 38 -0.88 2.76 -7.20
CA LYS A 38 -1.95 2.66 -6.19
C LYS A 38 -1.40 2.55 -4.76
N LEU A 39 -0.16 2.11 -4.60
CA LEU A 39 0.51 2.00 -3.31
C LEU A 39 1.76 2.88 -3.28
N PRO A 40 1.74 4.01 -2.55
CA PRO A 40 2.91 4.86 -2.42
C PRO A 40 3.99 4.14 -1.63
N PHE A 41 5.24 4.35 -2.03
CA PHE A 41 6.42 3.82 -1.35
C PHE A 41 7.56 4.83 -1.40
N ALA A 42 8.42 4.79 -0.39
CA ALA A 42 9.71 5.45 -0.39
C ALA A 42 10.82 4.42 -0.53
N GLN A 43 11.85 4.74 -1.30
CA GLN A 43 13.04 3.91 -1.39
C GLN A 43 14.07 4.40 -0.36
N MET A 44 14.50 3.50 0.53
CA MET A 44 15.56 3.76 1.51
C MET A 44 16.68 2.75 1.26
N GLY A 45 17.67 3.17 0.45
CA GLY A 45 18.72 2.29 -0.06
C GLY A 45 18.14 1.16 -0.92
N ARG A 46 18.41 -0.09 -0.53
CA ARG A 46 17.85 -1.29 -1.20
C ARG A 46 16.45 -1.67 -0.72
N LYS A 47 15.95 -1.04 0.34
CA LYS A 47 14.65 -1.35 0.94
C LYS A 47 13.59 -0.40 0.40
N ARG A 48 12.36 -0.93 0.25
CA ARG A 48 11.16 -0.15 -0.04
C ARG A 48 10.34 -0.06 1.23
N LEU A 49 10.09 1.16 1.67
CA LEU A 49 9.27 1.49 2.83
C LEU A 49 7.92 1.97 2.36
N ILE A 50 6.89 1.40 2.95
CA ILE A 50 5.51 1.60 2.55
C ILE A 50 4.84 2.22 3.76
N PRO A 51 4.23 3.41 3.64
CA PRO A 51 3.54 4.03 4.75
C PRO A 51 2.39 3.12 5.18
N ARG A 52 2.32 2.78 6.48
CA ARG A 52 1.26 1.90 7.00
C ARG A 52 -0.13 2.47 6.73
N ARG A 53 -0.28 3.79 6.88
CA ARG A 53 -1.53 4.51 6.61
C ARG A 53 -2.06 4.24 5.20
N SER A 54 -1.20 4.30 4.19
CA SER A 54 -1.60 4.04 2.79
C SER A 54 -2.04 2.60 2.56
N VAL A 55 -1.45 1.63 3.27
CA VAL A 55 -1.89 0.22 3.21
C VAL A 55 -3.28 0.08 3.82
N ILE A 56 -3.52 0.72 4.97
CA ILE A 56 -4.81 0.71 5.67
C ILE A 56 -5.87 1.39 4.81
N GLU A 57 -5.59 2.56 4.25
CA GLU A 57 -6.51 3.28 3.36
C GLU A 57 -6.83 2.46 2.10
N LEU A 58 -5.84 1.76 1.53
CA LEU A 58 -6.05 0.88 0.38
C LEU A 58 -6.92 -0.33 0.73
N LEU A 59 -6.70 -0.96 1.89
CA LEU A 59 -7.54 -2.05 2.37
C LEU A 59 -8.97 -1.57 2.68
N ALA A 60 -9.11 -0.44 3.37
CA ALA A 60 -10.41 0.17 3.67
C ALA A 60 -11.16 0.55 2.38
N GLY A 61 -10.47 1.14 1.40
CA GLY A 61 -11.05 1.49 0.10
C GLY A 61 -11.46 0.27 -0.73
N LYS A 62 -10.69 -0.83 -0.66
CA LYS A 62 -11.03 -2.08 -1.36
C LYS A 62 -12.08 -2.94 -0.66
N LEU A 63 -12.26 -2.78 0.66
CA LEU A 63 -13.39 -3.38 1.39
C LEU A 63 -14.73 -2.76 0.99
N ILE A 64 -14.74 -1.51 0.54
CA ILE A 64 -15.93 -0.82 0.02
C ILE A 64 -16.10 -1.06 -1.49
N ALA A 65 -15.02 -1.22 -2.25
CA ALA A 65 -15.05 -1.44 -3.70
C ALA A 65 -15.29 -2.91 -4.13
N LYS A 66 -15.99 -3.70 -3.31
CA LYS A 66 -16.58 -4.99 -3.73
C LYS A 66 -18.11 -4.89 -3.80
N GLU A 67 -18.61 -3.87 -4.47
CA GLU A 67 -19.83 -3.96 -5.27
C GLU A 67 -19.48 -3.44 -6.67
N GLY A 68 -19.65 -4.29 -7.69
CA GLY A 68 -19.42 -3.89 -9.08
C GLY A 68 -18.73 -4.90 -10.00
N THR A 69 -18.62 -6.19 -9.65
CA THR A 69 -18.62 -7.22 -10.70
C THR A 69 -20.06 -7.57 -11.03
N ALA A 70 -20.69 -6.75 -11.87
CA ALA A 70 -21.82 -7.17 -12.69
C ALA A 70 -21.42 -6.93 -14.15
N HIS A 71 -20.71 -7.89 -14.73
CA HIS A 71 -20.79 -8.11 -16.17
C HIS A 71 -22.23 -8.51 -16.46
N VAL A 72 -23.04 -7.60 -17.00
CA VAL A 72 -24.24 -7.96 -17.75
C VAL A 72 -23.84 -7.92 -19.22
N ALA A 73 -23.79 -9.12 -19.79
CA ALA A 73 -23.81 -9.37 -21.23
C ALA A 73 -25.25 -9.18 -21.75
#